data_AF-A0A392PLS6-F1
#
_entry.id   AF-A0A392PLS6-F1
#
_cell.length_a   1.000
_cell.length_b   1.000
_cell.length_c   1.000
_cell.angle_alpha   90.00
_cell.angle_beta   90.00
_cell.angle_gamma   90.00
#
_symmetry.space_group_name_H-M   'P 1'
#
loop_
_entity.id
_entity.type
_entity.pdbx_description
1 polymer ?
#
loop_
_entity_poly.entity_id
_entity_poly.type
_entity_poly.pdbx_seq_one_letter_code
_entity_poly.pdbx_strand_id
1 'polypeptide(L)'
;RICTSWGWGTIPMYQIAFEELGYRMPFTDLETAVFRHLRVCPSQLHPNSLGFLRAFEMTAAYLKIAPTLPLFFHTFGLQHSCPKGKKAKGKAPKGPRSESSKYGWVSLKQRKSLFKIFKESVRGFKEKFYGVRPITGNGWKTIVTRGPRKDEDGNVVRGPDGVPYEEDYANFHFQWNKGHYEISSNEFTYKRGELSTEEVEDYDRLVAFVESFPTNLLEDSEGNSLLDSEGRQRSSAKLVDTKRLLG
;
A
#
# COMPACT_ATOMS: atom_id res chain seq x y z
N ARG A 1 -12.65 14.59 9.84
CA ARG A 1 -12.70 13.62 8.71
C ARG A 1 -11.35 12.93 8.66
N ILE A 2 -11.23 11.70 8.17
CA ILE A 2 -9.93 11.01 8.20
C ILE A 2 -8.78 11.76 7.47
N CYS A 3 -9.12 12.55 6.45
CA CYS A 3 -8.16 13.34 5.66
C CYS A 3 -7.87 14.76 6.21
N THR A 4 -8.36 15.12 7.40
CA THR A 4 -8.00 16.40 8.03
C THR A 4 -6.57 16.37 8.54
N SER A 5 -5.99 17.54 8.77
CA SER A 5 -4.72 17.64 9.50
C SER A 5 -4.95 17.26 10.96
N TRP A 6 -3.96 16.59 11.55
CA TRP A 6 -3.93 16.19 12.96
C TRP A 6 -2.65 16.71 13.59
N GLY A 7 -2.60 16.75 14.93
CA GLY A 7 -1.40 17.13 15.66
C GLY A 7 -0.20 16.25 15.28
N TRP A 8 1.01 16.81 15.32
CA TRP A 8 2.24 16.11 14.97
C TRP A 8 2.34 14.72 15.62
N GLY A 9 2.70 13.72 14.81
CA GLY A 9 2.77 12.30 15.20
C GLY A 9 1.43 11.58 15.34
N THR A 10 0.30 12.25 15.11
CA THR A 10 -1.00 11.58 15.07
C THR A 10 -1.28 11.05 13.68
N ILE A 11 -1.47 9.74 13.58
CA ILE A 11 -1.66 9.00 12.34
C ILE A 11 -3.13 8.60 12.22
N PRO A 12 -3.89 9.17 11.29
CA PRO A 12 -5.25 8.70 11.04
C PRO A 12 -5.20 7.33 10.38
N MET A 13 -5.96 6.37 10.92
CA MET A 13 -6.01 4.99 10.40
C MET A 13 -7.40 4.39 10.51
N TYR A 14 -7.83 3.60 9.51
CA TYR A 14 -9.17 3.01 9.48
C TYR A 14 -9.36 2.00 10.59
N GLN A 15 -10.57 1.94 11.17
CA GLN A 15 -10.92 0.94 12.19
C GLN A 15 -10.69 -0.49 11.68
N ILE A 16 -11.09 -0.77 10.43
CA ILE A 16 -10.90 -2.07 9.76
C ILE A 16 -9.43 -2.52 9.72
N ALA A 17 -8.47 -1.59 9.71
CA ALA A 17 -7.05 -1.95 9.68
C ALA A 17 -6.64 -2.74 10.93
N PHE A 18 -7.12 -2.32 12.10
CA PHE A 18 -6.78 -2.95 13.37
C PHE A 18 -7.68 -4.14 13.73
N GLU A 19 -8.97 -4.04 13.41
CA GLU A 19 -9.97 -5.03 13.79
C GLU A 19 -10.01 -6.24 12.85
N GLU A 20 -9.81 -6.03 11.55
CA GLU A 20 -9.99 -7.09 10.55
C GLU A 20 -8.73 -7.41 9.74
N LEU A 21 -7.84 -6.43 9.53
CA LEU A 21 -6.61 -6.63 8.74
C LEU A 21 -5.39 -6.95 9.61
N GLY A 22 -5.54 -6.99 10.93
CA GLY A 22 -4.46 -7.39 11.85
C GLY A 22 -3.29 -6.42 11.95
N TYR A 23 -3.43 -5.15 11.54
CA TYR A 23 -2.39 -4.15 11.75
C TYR A 23 -2.15 -3.91 13.24
N ARG A 24 -0.91 -3.63 13.59
CA ARG A 24 -0.45 -3.28 14.94
C ARG A 24 0.58 -2.17 14.85
N MET A 25 0.76 -1.44 15.95
CA MET A 25 1.81 -0.44 16.08
C MET A 25 2.92 -0.98 16.99
N PRO A 26 4.20 -0.69 16.71
CA PRO A 26 4.69 0.07 15.55
C PRO A 26 4.44 -0.68 14.22
N PHE A 27 4.30 0.08 13.12
CA PHE A 27 4.26 -0.50 11.79
C PHE A 27 5.55 -1.25 11.49
N THR A 28 5.49 -2.27 10.64
CA THR A 28 6.67 -3.01 10.20
C THR A 28 7.59 -2.13 9.35
N ASP A 29 8.81 -2.60 9.11
CA ASP A 29 9.76 -1.93 8.22
C ASP A 29 9.23 -1.84 6.79
N LEU A 30 8.59 -2.91 6.28
CA LEU A 30 7.98 -2.89 4.95
C LEU A 30 6.79 -1.93 4.91
N GLU A 31 5.88 -1.96 5.89
CA GLU A 31 4.73 -1.04 5.93
C GLU A 31 5.20 0.42 5.91
N THR A 32 6.16 0.76 6.77
CA THR A 32 6.79 2.08 6.84
C THR A 32 7.45 2.46 5.51
N ALA A 33 8.22 1.54 4.91
CA ALA A 33 8.87 1.75 3.62
C ALA A 33 7.86 1.98 2.49
N VAL A 34 6.74 1.26 2.48
CA VAL A 34 5.65 1.41 1.50
C VAL A 34 4.98 2.77 1.61
N PHE A 35 4.60 3.20 2.83
CA PHE A 35 3.99 4.51 3.03
C PHE A 35 4.93 5.65 2.63
N ARG A 36 6.21 5.52 2.95
CA ARG A 36 7.27 6.46 2.57
C ARG A 36 7.47 6.51 1.06
N HIS A 37 7.62 5.36 0.41
CA HIS A 37 7.82 5.24 -1.04
C HIS A 37 6.69 5.88 -1.82
N LEU A 38 5.44 5.61 -1.40
CA LEU A 38 4.25 6.21 -2.01
C LEU A 38 4.05 7.68 -1.65
N ARG A 39 4.78 8.21 -0.66
CA ARG A 39 4.61 9.57 -0.11
C ARG A 39 3.18 9.83 0.36
N VAL A 40 2.61 8.87 1.08
CA VAL A 40 1.22 8.95 1.58
C VAL A 40 1.13 8.71 3.08
N CYS A 41 0.01 9.17 3.64
CA CYS A 41 -0.43 8.73 4.96
C CYS A 41 -0.93 7.28 4.89
N PRO A 42 -0.75 6.46 5.95
CA PRO A 42 -1.25 5.08 5.98
C PRO A 42 -2.73 4.96 5.60
N SER A 43 -3.61 5.80 6.15
CA SER A 43 -5.03 5.81 5.79
C SER A 43 -5.35 6.30 4.38
N GLN A 44 -4.38 6.81 3.63
CA GLN A 44 -4.62 7.16 2.23
C GLN A 44 -4.60 5.92 1.33
N LEU A 45 -4.01 4.80 1.77
CA LEU A 45 -4.18 3.50 1.10
C LEU A 45 -5.59 2.95 1.32
N HIS A 46 -6.22 2.49 0.24
CA HIS A 46 -7.51 1.80 0.31
C HIS A 46 -7.42 0.54 1.20
N PRO A 47 -8.47 0.16 1.96
CA PRO A 47 -8.44 -1.03 2.82
C PRO A 47 -8.00 -2.32 2.13
N ASN A 48 -8.43 -2.58 0.89
CA ASN A 48 -7.94 -3.75 0.13
C ASN A 48 -6.43 -3.68 -0.16
N SER A 49 -5.87 -2.48 -0.36
CA SER A 49 -4.41 -2.31 -0.51
C SER A 49 -3.67 -2.60 0.79
N LEU A 50 -4.22 -2.16 1.92
CA LEU A 50 -3.69 -2.50 3.23
C LEU A 50 -3.75 -4.02 3.48
N GLY A 51 -4.83 -4.67 3.05
CA GLY A 51 -4.96 -6.12 3.07
C GLY A 51 -3.92 -6.83 2.21
N PHE A 52 -3.63 -6.33 1.01
CA PHE A 52 -2.55 -6.87 0.17
C PHE A 52 -1.17 -6.72 0.80
N LEU A 53 -0.87 -5.56 1.38
CA LEU A 53 0.38 -5.33 2.09
C LEU A 53 0.57 -6.33 3.23
N ARG A 54 -0.47 -6.51 4.06
CA ARG A 54 -0.40 -7.45 5.18
C ARG A 54 -0.32 -8.91 4.72
N ALA A 55 -1.14 -9.30 3.74
CA ALA A 55 -1.11 -10.66 3.21
C ALA A 55 0.23 -10.98 2.54
N PHE A 56 0.84 -10.02 1.86
CA PHE A 56 2.17 -10.19 1.27
C PHE A 56 3.22 -10.47 2.35
N GLU A 57 3.25 -9.69 3.44
CA GLU A 57 4.18 -9.94 4.55
C GLU A 57 3.99 -11.32 5.18
N MET A 58 2.74 -11.72 5.43
CA MET A 58 2.45 -13.03 6.03
C MET A 58 2.84 -14.19 5.11
N THR A 59 2.55 -14.08 3.81
CA THR A 59 2.98 -15.07 2.82
C THR A 59 4.51 -15.10 2.69
N ALA A 60 5.16 -13.95 2.70
CA ALA A 60 6.62 -13.86 2.64
C ALA A 60 7.28 -14.55 3.85
N ALA A 61 6.75 -14.29 5.05
CA ALA A 61 7.19 -14.95 6.28
C ALA A 61 6.99 -16.47 6.22
N TYR A 62 5.83 -16.94 5.71
CA TYR A 62 5.56 -18.36 5.53
C TYR A 62 6.55 -19.03 4.56
N LEU A 63 6.85 -18.36 3.45
CA LEU A 63 7.80 -18.85 2.44
C LEU A 63 9.27 -18.66 2.81
N LYS A 64 9.55 -17.97 3.93
CA LYS A 64 10.90 -17.58 4.37
C LYS A 64 11.65 -16.80 3.29
N ILE A 65 10.96 -15.86 2.66
CA ILE A 65 11.53 -14.90 1.70
C ILE A 65 11.54 -13.50 2.31
N ALA A 66 12.40 -12.62 1.81
CA ALA A 66 12.51 -11.27 2.34
C ALA A 66 11.37 -10.37 1.82
N PRO A 67 10.51 -9.77 2.67
CA PRO A 67 9.45 -8.88 2.22
C PRO A 67 10.02 -7.48 1.90
N THR A 68 10.76 -7.35 0.81
CA THR A 68 11.43 -6.09 0.43
C THR A 68 10.50 -5.13 -0.32
N LEU A 69 10.86 -3.84 -0.31
CA LEU A 69 10.15 -2.81 -1.05
C LEU A 69 10.15 -3.06 -2.57
N PRO A 70 11.30 -3.41 -3.22
CA PRO A 70 11.31 -3.72 -4.65
C PRO A 70 10.46 -4.94 -5.00
N LEU A 71 10.55 -6.03 -4.22
CA LEU A 71 9.74 -7.22 -4.45
C LEU A 71 8.24 -6.93 -4.32
N PHE A 72 7.85 -6.16 -3.30
CA PHE A 72 6.47 -5.73 -3.11
C PHE A 72 5.96 -4.92 -4.31
N PHE A 73 6.71 -3.91 -4.75
CA PHE A 73 6.30 -3.04 -5.87
C PHE A 73 6.60 -3.62 -7.27
N HIS A 74 7.27 -4.76 -7.35
CA HIS A 74 7.28 -5.63 -8.51
C HIS A 74 5.95 -6.41 -8.62
N THR A 75 5.44 -6.89 -7.47
CA THR A 75 4.19 -7.66 -7.36
C THR A 75 2.97 -6.77 -7.54
N PHE A 76 2.95 -5.63 -6.85
CA PHE A 76 1.85 -4.68 -6.82
C PHE A 76 2.24 -3.36 -7.49
N GLY A 77 1.51 -2.98 -8.53
CA GLY A 77 1.57 -1.64 -9.10
C GLY A 77 0.60 -0.68 -8.42
N LEU A 78 0.71 0.60 -8.78
CA LEU A 78 -0.18 1.64 -8.29
C LEU A 78 -1.41 1.84 -9.19
N GLN A 79 -2.56 2.09 -8.57
CA GLN A 79 -3.79 2.54 -9.20
C GLN A 79 -4.32 3.76 -8.47
N HIS A 80 -4.16 4.93 -9.09
CA HIS A 80 -4.72 6.18 -8.57
C HIS A 80 -6.25 6.13 -8.62
N SER A 81 -6.91 6.35 -7.48
CA SER A 81 -8.33 6.70 -7.54
C SER A 81 -8.44 8.10 -8.16
N CYS A 82 -9.11 8.23 -9.29
CA CYS A 82 -9.43 9.57 -9.81
C CYS A 82 -10.41 10.21 -8.81
N PRO A 83 -10.07 11.36 -8.20
CA PRO A 83 -11.04 12.08 -7.38
C PRO A 83 -12.25 12.41 -8.26
N LYS A 84 -13.47 12.12 -7.79
CA LYS A 84 -14.72 12.36 -8.52
C LYS A 84 -14.67 13.72 -9.24
N GLY A 85 -14.78 13.70 -10.57
CA GLY A 85 -14.76 14.89 -11.44
C GLY A 85 -13.61 14.99 -12.44
N LYS A 86 -12.59 14.11 -12.41
CA LYS A 86 -11.67 13.95 -13.54
C LYS A 86 -11.99 12.63 -14.26
N LYS A 87 -12.56 12.71 -15.46
CA LYS A 87 -12.67 11.54 -16.36
C LYS A 87 -11.25 11.03 -16.61
N ALA A 88 -11.05 9.72 -16.50
CA ALA A 88 -9.84 9.07 -16.97
C ALA A 88 -9.67 9.42 -18.46
N LYS A 89 -8.49 9.97 -18.81
CA LYS A 89 -8.00 10.28 -20.15
C LYS A 89 -9.00 10.86 -21.17
N GLY A 90 -8.84 12.14 -21.51
CA GLY A 90 -9.23 12.62 -22.84
C GLY A 90 -9.56 14.11 -23.00
N LYS A 91 -9.99 14.83 -21.97
CA LYS A 91 -10.26 16.28 -22.08
C LYS A 91 -9.91 17.02 -20.80
N ALA A 92 -9.02 18.01 -20.92
CA ALA A 92 -8.78 18.97 -19.85
C ALA A 92 -10.09 19.72 -19.55
N PRO A 93 -10.51 19.87 -18.28
CA PRO A 93 -11.64 20.73 -17.96
C PRO A 93 -11.24 22.18 -18.25
N LYS A 94 -11.94 22.84 -19.16
CA LYS A 94 -11.90 24.31 -19.28
C LYS A 94 -12.74 24.88 -18.14
N GLY A 95 -12.07 25.48 -17.15
CA GLY A 95 -12.71 26.18 -16.04
C GLY A 95 -11.69 26.49 -14.94
N PRO A 96 -11.92 27.53 -14.13
CA PRO A 96 -11.03 27.85 -13.02
C PRO A 96 -10.93 26.65 -12.06
N ARG A 97 -9.71 26.35 -11.62
CA ARG A 97 -9.44 25.28 -10.66
C ARG A 97 -10.15 25.62 -9.35
N SER A 98 -11.34 25.05 -9.15
CA SER A 98 -11.99 25.02 -7.84
C SER A 98 -11.03 24.34 -6.85
N GLU A 99 -10.65 25.07 -5.79
CA GLU A 99 -9.98 24.56 -4.58
C GLU A 99 -10.91 23.59 -3.83
N SER A 100 -11.28 22.50 -4.48
CA SER A 100 -11.97 21.40 -3.83
C SER A 100 -10.93 20.45 -3.26
N SER A 101 -11.10 20.15 -1.98
CA SER A 101 -10.35 19.27 -1.07
C SER A 101 -10.19 17.81 -1.53
N LYS A 102 -9.67 17.59 -2.73
CA LYS A 102 -9.61 16.26 -3.37
C LYS A 102 -8.32 15.50 -3.01
N TYR A 103 -8.16 15.16 -1.74
CA TYR A 103 -7.25 14.08 -1.35
C TYR A 103 -7.96 12.76 -1.69
N GLY A 104 -7.55 12.08 -2.76
CA GLY A 104 -8.08 10.75 -3.10
C GLY A 104 -7.30 9.65 -2.37
N TRP A 105 -7.90 8.46 -2.31
CA TRP A 105 -7.19 7.28 -1.83
C TRP A 105 -6.30 6.69 -2.94
N VAL A 106 -5.38 5.85 -2.52
CA VAL A 106 -4.46 5.12 -3.39
C VAL A 106 -4.80 3.64 -3.32
N SER A 107 -4.93 3.01 -4.48
CA SER A 107 -5.20 1.58 -4.58
C SER A 107 -3.98 0.86 -5.15
N LEU A 108 -3.73 -0.36 -4.71
CA LEU A 108 -2.77 -1.24 -5.33
C LEU A 108 -3.47 -2.11 -6.38
N LYS A 109 -2.78 -2.37 -7.49
CA LYS A 109 -3.19 -3.32 -8.52
C LYS A 109 -2.14 -4.42 -8.60
N GLN A 110 -2.56 -5.65 -8.80
CA GLN A 110 -1.63 -6.76 -9.00
C GLN A 110 -1.20 -6.82 -10.46
N ARG A 111 0.08 -7.04 -10.73
CA ARG A 111 0.56 -7.29 -12.10
C ARG A 111 0.19 -8.68 -12.58
N LYS A 112 0.43 -9.67 -11.71
CA LYS A 112 -0.08 -11.04 -11.81
C LYS A 112 -1.01 -11.25 -10.61
N SER A 113 -2.21 -11.76 -10.86
CA SER A 113 -3.15 -12.06 -9.78
C SER A 113 -2.58 -13.19 -8.92
N LEU A 114 -2.14 -12.88 -7.70
CA LEU A 114 -1.59 -13.83 -6.74
C LEU A 114 -2.44 -13.89 -5.46
N PHE A 115 -3.12 -12.80 -5.13
CA PHE A 115 -3.94 -12.63 -3.94
C PHE A 115 -5.38 -12.29 -4.32
N LYS A 116 -6.36 -12.88 -3.63
CA LYS A 116 -7.75 -12.41 -3.68
C LYS A 116 -7.86 -11.07 -2.96
N ILE A 117 -8.76 -10.20 -3.40
CA ILE A 117 -9.10 -9.00 -2.62
C ILE A 117 -9.73 -9.41 -1.27
N PHE A 118 -9.44 -8.64 -0.22
CA PHE A 118 -9.96 -8.93 1.13
C PHE A 118 -11.50 -8.89 1.18
N LYS A 119 -12.10 -7.85 0.58
CA LYS A 119 -13.55 -7.72 0.41
C LYS A 119 -13.86 -7.14 -0.97
N GLU A 120 -14.88 -7.67 -1.64
CA GLU A 120 -15.36 -7.17 -2.94
C GLU A 120 -15.79 -5.70 -2.87
N SER A 121 -16.39 -5.30 -1.75
CA SER A 121 -16.76 -3.91 -1.51
C SER A 121 -16.50 -3.55 -0.05
N VAL A 122 -15.58 -2.61 0.18
CA VAL A 122 -15.39 -1.98 1.50
C VAL A 122 -16.08 -0.61 1.43
N ARG A 123 -17.23 -0.47 2.09
CA ARG A 123 -18.02 0.77 2.12
C ARG A 123 -18.00 1.39 3.51
N GLY A 124 -18.23 2.70 3.60
CA GLY A 124 -18.32 3.43 4.88
C GLY A 124 -17.01 3.52 5.69
N PHE A 125 -15.93 2.88 5.26
CA PHE A 125 -14.66 2.82 6.01
C PHE A 125 -14.05 4.20 6.33
N LYS A 126 -14.36 5.24 5.55
CA LYS A 126 -13.89 6.60 5.80
C LYS A 126 -14.51 7.27 7.02
N GLU A 127 -15.65 6.77 7.49
CA GLU A 127 -16.37 7.30 8.66
C GLU A 127 -15.94 6.61 9.95
N LYS A 128 -15.24 5.47 9.85
CA LYS A 128 -14.77 4.66 10.97
C LYS A 128 -13.25 4.62 11.02
N PHE A 129 -12.65 5.45 11.89
CA PHE A 129 -11.20 5.60 11.99
C PHE A 129 -10.76 6.01 13.38
N TYR A 130 -9.48 5.81 13.67
CA TYR A 130 -8.79 6.26 14.87
C TYR A 130 -7.70 7.27 14.51
N GLY A 131 -7.40 8.19 15.42
CA GLY A 131 -6.15 8.93 15.44
C GLY A 131 -5.19 8.22 16.38
N VAL A 132 -4.14 7.60 15.83
CA VAL A 132 -3.19 6.79 16.61
C VAL A 132 -1.89 7.56 16.79
N ARG A 133 -1.37 7.60 18.01
CA ARG A 133 -0.13 8.34 18.33
C ARG A 133 0.73 7.53 19.31
N PRO A 134 2.05 7.44 19.12
CA PRO A 134 2.94 6.86 20.11
C PRO A 134 2.92 7.65 21.42
N ILE A 135 2.91 6.94 22.54
CA ILE A 135 2.97 7.53 23.89
C ILE A 135 4.36 7.41 24.53
N THR A 136 5.22 6.53 24.02
CA THR A 136 6.57 6.29 24.54
C THR A 136 7.62 6.85 23.59
N GLY A 137 8.78 7.25 24.12
CA GLY A 137 9.90 7.71 23.30
C GLY A 137 10.38 6.65 22.29
N ASN A 138 10.36 5.36 22.65
CA ASN A 138 10.67 4.28 21.73
C ASN A 138 9.65 4.15 20.60
N GLY A 139 8.36 4.37 20.88
CA GLY A 139 7.33 4.41 19.84
C GLY A 139 7.46 5.62 18.91
N TRP A 140 7.96 6.76 19.40
CA TRP A 140 8.28 7.89 18.53
C TRP A 140 9.39 7.55 17.54
N LYS A 141 10.46 6.88 17.97
CA LYS A 141 11.57 6.47 17.10
C LYS A 141 11.16 5.58 15.91
N THR A 142 9.99 4.94 15.97
CA THR A 142 9.50 4.12 14.85
C THR A 142 8.80 4.95 13.76
N ILE A 143 8.33 6.16 14.08
CA ILE A 143 7.59 7.02 13.13
C ILE A 143 8.31 8.34 12.80
N VAL A 144 9.33 8.71 13.58
CA VAL A 144 10.20 9.86 13.32
C VAL A 144 11.66 9.44 13.39
N THR A 145 12.45 10.00 12.48
CA THR A 145 13.91 9.92 12.46
C THR A 145 14.47 11.29 12.77
N ARG A 146 15.40 11.36 13.71
CA ARG A 146 16.12 12.60 14.03
C ARG A 146 17.30 12.76 13.09
N GLY A 147 17.49 13.95 12.55
CA GLY A 147 18.62 14.24 11.70
C GLY A 147 18.93 15.73 11.58
N PRO A 148 20.00 16.08 10.85
CA PRO A 148 20.42 17.47 10.71
C PRO A 148 19.39 18.28 9.93
N ARG A 149 19.03 19.43 10.48
CA ARG A 149 18.16 20.44 9.86
C ARG A 149 18.77 20.89 8.54
N LYS A 150 17.94 20.92 7.48
CA LYS A 150 18.34 21.42 6.16
C LYS A 150 17.59 22.71 5.82
N ASP A 151 18.26 23.62 5.12
CA ASP A 151 17.65 24.82 4.53
C ASP A 151 16.96 24.52 3.18
N GLU A 152 16.45 25.56 2.52
CA GLU A 152 15.73 25.44 1.25
C GLU A 152 16.60 24.87 0.11
N ASP A 153 17.92 25.09 0.17
CA ASP A 153 18.90 24.58 -0.79
C ASP A 153 19.38 23.16 -0.43
N GLY A 154 18.89 22.59 0.68
CA GLY A 154 19.26 21.27 1.16
C GLY A 154 20.57 21.21 1.95
N ASN A 155 21.16 22.37 2.29
CA ASN A 155 22.39 22.44 3.08
C ASN A 155 22.08 22.29 4.57
N VAL A 156 23.01 21.68 5.31
CA VAL A 156 22.87 21.48 6.75
C VAL A 156 23.00 22.82 7.49
N VAL A 157 21.96 23.20 8.22
CA VAL A 157 21.93 24.39 9.06
C VAL A 157 22.74 24.13 10.33
N ARG A 158 23.79 24.93 10.53
CA ARG A 158 24.69 24.83 11.68
C ARG A 158 24.51 26.00 12.64
N GLY A 159 24.70 25.74 13.92
CA GLY A 159 24.77 26.77 14.95
C GLY A 159 26.05 27.59 14.88
N PRO A 160 26.16 28.66 15.70
CA PRO A 160 27.38 29.48 15.80
C PRO A 160 28.64 28.68 16.21
N ASP A 161 28.46 27.53 16.86
CA ASP A 161 29.48 26.57 17.28
C ASP A 161 29.88 25.56 16.18
N GLY A 162 29.26 25.63 15.01
CA GLY A 162 29.47 24.69 13.91
C GLY A 162 28.72 23.36 14.04
N VAL A 163 27.96 23.15 15.13
CA VAL A 163 27.18 21.92 15.33
C VAL A 163 25.87 21.99 14.54
N PRO A 164 25.49 20.95 13.79
CA PRO A 164 24.19 20.90 13.10
C PRO A 164 23.02 21.03 14.09
N TYR A 165 22.02 21.84 13.74
CA TYR A 165 20.75 21.75 14.45
C TYR A 165 20.08 20.43 14.10
N GLU A 166 19.50 19.75 15.09
CA GLU A 166 18.78 18.49 14.89
C GLU A 166 17.27 18.74 14.84
N GLU A 167 16.58 18.06 13.93
CA GLU A 167 15.12 18.12 13.75
C GLU A 167 14.53 16.73 13.58
N ASP A 168 13.28 16.56 14.01
CA ASP A 168 12.54 15.31 13.83
C ASP A 168 11.84 15.29 12.47
N TYR A 169 12.19 14.29 11.65
CA TYR A 169 11.58 14.03 10.34
C TYR A 169 10.61 12.87 10.41
N ALA A 170 9.39 13.03 9.90
CA ALA A 170 8.44 11.93 9.82
C ALA A 170 8.91 10.87 8.80
N ASN A 171 8.87 9.60 9.19
CA ASN A 171 9.25 8.48 8.32
C ASN A 171 8.27 8.30 7.14
N PHE A 172 7.05 8.81 7.27
CA PHE A 172 6.01 8.88 6.25
C PHE A 172 5.07 10.04 6.58
N HIS A 173 4.17 10.41 5.68
CA HIS A 173 3.26 11.53 5.93
C HIS A 173 2.23 11.20 7.03
N PHE A 174 2.05 12.09 8.01
CA PHE A 174 0.98 11.96 9.01
C PHE A 174 -0.39 12.49 8.54
N GLN A 175 -0.43 13.12 7.37
CA GLN A 175 -1.64 13.66 6.77
C GLN A 175 -1.71 13.30 5.29
N TRP A 176 -2.91 13.26 4.71
CA TRP A 176 -3.06 12.91 3.31
C TRP A 176 -2.32 13.93 2.42
N ASN A 177 -1.59 13.43 1.44
CA ASN A 177 -0.76 14.23 0.54
C ASN A 177 -1.23 14.06 -0.92
N LYS A 178 -1.26 15.17 -1.67
CA LYS A 178 -1.58 15.20 -3.10
C LYS A 178 -0.36 14.99 -3.99
N GLY A 179 0.86 15.23 -3.51
CA GLY A 179 2.10 15.20 -4.30
C GLY A 179 2.33 13.85 -5.01
N HIS A 180 1.87 12.73 -4.43
CA HIS A 180 1.97 11.44 -5.12
C HIS A 180 1.18 11.39 -6.45
N TYR A 181 0.12 12.20 -6.62
CA TYR A 181 -0.65 12.27 -7.89
C TYR A 181 0.10 13.00 -8.99
N GLU A 182 1.15 13.75 -8.64
CA GLU A 182 2.01 14.47 -9.58
C GLU A 182 3.08 13.54 -10.16
N ILE A 183 3.33 12.41 -9.48
CA ILE A 183 4.28 11.38 -9.87
C ILE A 183 3.56 10.32 -10.72
N SER A 184 4.22 9.85 -11.77
CA SER A 184 3.68 8.78 -12.63
C SER A 184 3.52 7.49 -11.84
N SER A 185 2.40 6.76 -12.04
CA SER A 185 2.17 5.49 -11.34
C SER A 185 3.27 4.45 -11.58
N ASN A 186 4.01 4.56 -12.68
CA ASN A 186 5.08 3.64 -13.05
C ASN A 186 6.37 3.89 -12.25
N GLU A 187 6.59 5.10 -11.73
CA GLU A 187 7.76 5.44 -10.91
C GLU A 187 7.68 4.80 -9.53
N PHE A 188 6.50 4.37 -9.11
CA PHE A 188 6.32 3.62 -7.85
C PHE A 188 6.51 2.11 -8.02
N THR A 189 6.90 1.62 -9.20
CA THR A 189 6.95 0.18 -9.48
C THR A 189 8.33 -0.27 -9.94
N TYR A 190 8.68 -1.52 -9.64
CA TYR A 190 9.97 -2.11 -10.01
C TYR A 190 9.78 -3.14 -11.12
N LYS A 191 10.53 -3.05 -12.21
CA LYS A 191 10.61 -4.07 -13.24
C LYS A 191 11.44 -5.24 -12.73
N ARG A 192 11.30 -6.41 -13.36
CA ARG A 192 12.04 -7.61 -12.95
C ARG A 192 13.56 -7.41 -13.00
N GLY A 193 14.06 -6.69 -14.00
CA GLY A 193 15.49 -6.37 -14.14
C GLY A 193 16.01 -5.33 -13.14
N GLU A 194 15.14 -4.72 -12.32
CA GLU A 194 15.54 -3.80 -11.23
C GLU A 194 15.60 -4.52 -9.88
N LEU A 195 15.23 -5.82 -9.84
CA LEU A 195 15.35 -6.67 -8.66
C LEU A 195 16.75 -7.27 -8.58
N SER A 196 17.22 -7.48 -7.36
CA SER A 196 18.40 -8.32 -7.11
C SER A 196 18.14 -9.78 -7.50
N THR A 197 19.20 -10.57 -7.65
CA THR A 197 19.08 -12.02 -7.94
C THR A 197 18.23 -12.74 -6.89
N GLU A 198 18.46 -12.44 -5.61
CA GLU A 198 17.68 -13.01 -4.49
C GLU A 198 16.19 -12.62 -4.57
N GLU A 199 15.89 -11.35 -4.86
CA GLU A 199 14.49 -10.90 -5.01
C GLU A 199 13.79 -11.52 -6.24
N VAL A 200 14.52 -11.81 -7.31
CA VAL A 200 13.98 -12.54 -8.47
C VAL A 200 13.62 -13.97 -8.08
N GLU A 201 14.50 -14.66 -7.35
CA GLU A 201 14.25 -16.01 -6.83
C GLU A 201 13.09 -16.02 -5.83
N ASP A 202 13.01 -15.04 -4.95
CA ASP A 202 11.92 -14.85 -3.99
C ASP A 202 10.57 -14.64 -4.70
N TYR A 203 10.56 -13.82 -5.75
CA TYR A 203 9.37 -13.63 -6.56
C TYR A 203 8.92 -14.94 -7.25
N ASP A 204 9.86 -15.70 -7.80
CA ASP A 204 9.56 -16.97 -8.45
C ASP A 204 9.04 -18.00 -7.44
N ARG A 205 9.60 -18.04 -6.22
CA ARG A 205 9.07 -18.86 -5.11
C ARG A 205 7.63 -18.49 -4.75
N LEU A 206 7.33 -17.19 -4.66
CA LEU A 206 5.98 -16.70 -4.40
C LEU A 206 5.01 -17.12 -5.52
N VAL A 207 5.40 -16.95 -6.79
CA VAL A 207 4.58 -17.33 -7.94
C VAL A 207 4.33 -18.84 -7.96
N ALA A 208 5.38 -19.64 -7.83
CA ALA A 208 5.29 -21.10 -7.82
C ALA A 208 4.41 -21.62 -6.67
N PHE A 209 4.50 -21.00 -5.48
CA PHE A 209 3.64 -21.32 -4.36
C PHE A 209 2.16 -21.13 -4.70
N VAL A 210 1.78 -20.01 -5.30
CA VAL A 210 0.37 -19.76 -5.68
C VAL A 210 -0.07 -20.69 -6.82
N GLU A 211 0.80 -20.96 -7.78
CA GLU A 211 0.52 -21.87 -8.90
C GLU A 211 0.39 -23.34 -8.45
N SER A 212 0.99 -23.70 -7.31
CA SER A 212 0.84 -25.05 -6.73
C SER A 212 -0.56 -25.33 -6.18
N PHE A 213 -1.42 -24.31 -6.03
CA PHE A 213 -2.75 -24.51 -5.48
C PHE A 213 -3.65 -25.28 -6.45
N PRO A 214 -4.46 -26.24 -5.96
CA PRO A 214 -5.38 -26.99 -6.81
C PRO A 214 -6.39 -26.05 -7.43
N THR A 215 -6.55 -26.10 -8.75
CA THR A 215 -7.48 -25.23 -9.48
C THR A 215 -8.92 -25.44 -9.04
N ASN A 216 -9.75 -24.38 -9.09
CA ASN A 216 -11.19 -24.54 -8.94
C ASN A 216 -11.74 -25.01 -10.28
N LEU A 217 -12.47 -26.12 -10.28
CA LEU A 217 -13.32 -26.49 -11.40
C LEU A 217 -14.52 -25.55 -11.44
N LEU A 218 -14.81 -25.01 -12.63
CA LEU A 218 -15.90 -24.05 -12.79
C LEU A 218 -17.19 -24.81 -13.10
N GLU A 219 -18.22 -24.50 -12.33
CA GLU A 219 -19.57 -25.05 -12.46
C GLU A 219 -20.57 -23.90 -12.68
N ASP A 220 -21.68 -24.19 -13.36
CA ASP A 220 -22.81 -23.27 -13.48
C ASP A 220 -23.65 -23.25 -12.19
N SER A 221 -24.72 -22.46 -12.18
CA SER A 221 -25.62 -22.35 -11.02
C SER A 221 -26.38 -23.65 -10.70
N GLU A 222 -26.40 -24.61 -11.61
CA GLU A 222 -27.07 -25.91 -11.47
C GLU A 222 -26.08 -27.02 -11.08
N GLY A 223 -24.78 -26.70 -10.93
CA GLY A 223 -23.72 -27.64 -10.59
C GLY A 223 -23.14 -28.39 -11.79
N ASN A 224 -23.47 -27.99 -13.03
CA ASN A 224 -22.90 -28.63 -14.21
C ASN A 224 -21.52 -28.06 -14.52
N SER A 225 -20.61 -28.92 -14.96
CA SER A 225 -19.25 -28.52 -15.34
C SER A 225 -19.24 -27.59 -16.55
N LEU A 226 -18.64 -26.40 -16.40
CA LEU A 226 -18.43 -25.48 -17.52
C LEU A 226 -17.26 -25.99 -18.36
N LEU A 227 -17.47 -26.24 -19.65
CA LEU A 227 -16.44 -26.74 -20.57
C LEU A 227 -15.83 -25.60 -21.42
N ASP A 228 -14.58 -25.75 -21.84
CA ASP A 228 -13.90 -24.87 -22.79
C ASP A 228 -14.27 -25.23 -24.24
N SER A 229 -13.72 -24.49 -25.21
CA SER A 229 -13.96 -24.73 -26.64
C SER A 229 -13.48 -26.11 -27.14
N GLU A 230 -12.65 -26.78 -26.35
CA GLU A 230 -12.09 -28.11 -26.65
C GLU A 230 -12.79 -29.21 -25.84
N GLY A 231 -13.87 -28.88 -25.12
CA GLY A 231 -14.65 -29.82 -24.32
C GLY A 231 -14.00 -30.21 -22.98
N ARG A 232 -12.91 -29.54 -22.56
CA ARG A 232 -12.28 -29.78 -21.25
C ARG A 232 -12.93 -28.91 -20.18
N GLN A 233 -12.98 -29.42 -18.96
CA GLN A 233 -13.54 -28.65 -17.84
C GLN A 233 -12.74 -27.38 -17.59
N ARG A 234 -13.43 -26.23 -17.65
CA ARG A 234 -12.85 -24.94 -17.34
C ARG A 234 -12.45 -24.92 -15.88
N SER A 235 -11.29 -24.35 -15.63
CA SER A 235 -10.79 -24.15 -14.29
C SER A 235 -10.32 -22.72 -14.08
N SER A 236 -10.24 -22.31 -12.81
CA SER A 236 -9.62 -21.04 -12.42
C SER A 236 -8.52 -21.29 -11.40
N ALA A 237 -7.41 -20.57 -11.54
CA ALA A 237 -6.33 -20.63 -10.56
C ALA A 237 -6.86 -20.20 -9.18
N LYS A 238 -6.53 -20.97 -8.15
CA LYS A 238 -6.70 -20.51 -6.77
C LYS A 238 -5.62 -19.47 -6.48
N LEU A 239 -6.02 -18.44 -5.74
CA LEU A 239 -5.15 -17.36 -5.29
C LEU A 239 -5.06 -17.42 -3.76
N VAL A 240 -4.06 -16.76 -3.18
CA VAL A 240 -3.98 -16.57 -1.72
C VAL A 240 -5.25 -15.85 -1.25
N ASP A 241 -6.03 -16.49 -0.40
CA ASP A 241 -7.26 -15.93 0.12
C ASP A 241 -6.93 -14.94 1.25
N THR A 242 -6.77 -13.66 0.88
CA THR A 242 -6.44 -12.58 1.80
C THR A 242 -7.42 -12.48 2.97
N LYS A 243 -8.70 -12.82 2.79
CA LYS A 243 -9.67 -12.76 3.88
C LYS A 243 -9.41 -13.86 4.90
N ARG A 244 -9.24 -15.10 4.44
CA ARG A 244 -8.93 -16.25 5.31
C ARG A 244 -7.55 -16.18 5.93
N LEU A 245 -6.60 -15.51 5.27
CA LEU A 245 -5.24 -15.35 5.81
C LEU A 245 -5.21 -14.35 6.97
N LEU A 246 -6.07 -13.32 6.94
CA LEU A 246 -6.04 -12.22 7.91
C LEU A 246 -7.07 -12.33 9.04
N GLY A 247 -8.06 -13.22 8.94
CA GLY A 247 -9.16 -13.34 9.90
C GLY A 247 -9.63 -14.77 10.13
#